data_AF-A0A0F9TYG0-F1
#
_entry.id   AF-A0A0F9TYG0-F1
#
_cell.length_a   1.000
_cell.length_b   1.000
_cell.length_c   1.000
_cell.angle_alpha   90.00
_cell.angle_beta   90.00
_cell.angle_gamma   90.00
#
_symmetry.space_group_name_H-M   'P 1'
#
loop_
_entity.id
_entity.type
_entity.pdbx_description
1 polymer ?
#
loop_
_entity_poly.entity_id
_entity_poly.type
_entity_poly.pdbx_seq_one_letter_code
_entity_poly.pdbx_strand_id
1 'polypeptide(L)'
;MYEISKELLKDKEQKLLTEQDRKRIITSFKRINDDDRILLLLSHIEGREIVASKKILHTAFFKLKENFSQHFKNFCFTTNENYPFCKRVDDIFFRFQNCRALSMKNPTYESYLISDEVKQMIREKIQPNIEEEDQNFMEDLVGMIQIVKEFLEHHE
;
A
#
# COMPACT_ATOMS: atom_id res chain seq x y z
N MET A 1 10.60 41.74 6.21
CA MET A 1 10.63 40.72 7.28
C MET A 1 9.67 39.58 6.92
N TYR A 2 10.14 38.61 6.13
CA TYR A 2 9.34 37.44 5.68
C TYR A 2 10.24 36.20 5.50
N GLU A 3 11.11 35.92 6.48
CA GLU A 3 12.03 34.77 6.42
C GLU A 3 11.68 33.64 7.41
N ILE A 4 10.75 33.87 8.34
CA ILE A 4 10.41 32.90 9.40
C ILE A 4 9.47 31.78 8.89
N SER A 5 8.83 31.94 7.72
CA SER A 5 7.81 31.00 7.25
C SER A 5 8.35 29.76 6.52
N LYS A 6 9.60 29.77 6.01
CA LYS A 6 10.14 28.62 5.25
C LYS A 6 10.81 27.55 6.13
N GLU A 7 11.37 27.92 7.28
CA GLU A 7 11.95 26.94 8.22
C GLU A 7 10.86 26.16 8.97
N LEU A 8 9.79 26.84 9.40
CA LEU A 8 8.64 26.21 10.07
C LEU A 8 7.84 25.23 9.19
N LEU A 9 7.93 25.37 7.86
CA LEU A 9 7.31 24.43 6.90
C LEU A 9 8.18 23.19 6.67
N LYS A 10 9.51 23.30 6.74
CA LYS A 10 10.42 22.13 6.64
C LYS A 10 10.34 21.23 7.87
N ASP A 11 10.16 21.81 9.05
CA ASP A 11 10.05 21.03 10.30
C ASP A 11 8.75 20.23 10.44
N LYS A 12 7.70 20.58 9.68
CA LYS A 12 6.44 19.82 9.69
C LYS A 12 6.43 18.63 8.72
N GLU A 13 7.23 18.69 7.65
CA GLU A 13 7.38 17.59 6.69
C GLU A 13 8.46 16.57 7.11
N GLN A 14 9.37 16.92 8.03
CA GLN A 14 10.45 16.05 8.50
C GLN A 14 10.23 15.49 9.92
N LYS A 15 9.00 15.13 10.29
CA LYS A 15 8.83 14.16 11.39
C LYS A 15 9.18 12.76 10.88
N LEU A 16 10.48 12.54 10.74
CA LEU A 16 11.11 11.24 10.54
C LEU A 16 10.44 10.22 11.46
N LEU A 17 9.96 9.13 10.85
CA LEU A 17 9.62 7.88 11.52
C LEU A 17 10.58 7.65 12.69
N THR A 18 10.04 7.53 13.91
CA THR A 18 10.88 7.18 15.05
C THR A 18 11.47 5.81 14.80
N GLU A 19 12.71 5.59 15.24
CA GLU A 19 13.39 4.29 15.20
C GLU A 19 12.50 3.15 15.77
N GLN A 20 11.64 3.46 16.74
CA GLN A 20 10.69 2.51 17.32
C GLN A 20 9.51 2.16 16.40
N ASP A 21 8.95 3.13 15.67
CA ASP A 21 7.89 2.88 14.70
C ASP A 21 8.40 2.08 13.51
N ARG A 22 9.64 2.36 13.07
CA ARG A 22 10.36 1.54 12.07
C ARG A 22 10.56 0.11 12.60
N LYS A 23 10.99 -0.04 13.85
CA LYS A 23 11.25 -1.35 14.46
C LYS A 23 9.99 -2.20 14.65
N ARG A 24 8.80 -1.61 14.83
CA ARG A 24 7.54 -2.36 14.94
C ARG A 24 7.11 -3.02 13.64
N ILE A 25 7.43 -2.44 12.48
CA ILE A 25 7.31 -3.12 11.17
C ILE A 25 8.30 -4.31 11.10
N ILE A 26 9.42 -4.21 11.81
CA ILE A 26 10.59 -5.10 11.65
C ILE A 26 10.62 -6.29 12.64
N THR A 27 9.78 -6.33 13.68
CA THR A 27 10.01 -7.26 14.81
C THR A 27 9.56 -8.72 14.68
N SER A 28 9.23 -9.24 13.49
CA SER A 28 9.25 -10.72 13.28
C SER A 28 9.38 -11.14 11.80
N PHE A 29 10.48 -10.81 11.14
CA PHE A 29 10.83 -11.32 9.80
C PHE A 29 11.21 -12.82 9.84
N LYS A 30 10.24 -13.69 10.09
CA LYS A 30 10.41 -15.13 9.81
C LYS A 30 9.41 -15.66 8.79
N ARG A 31 8.39 -14.87 8.44
CA ARG A 31 7.40 -15.16 7.41
C ARG A 31 6.87 -13.85 6.83
N ILE A 32 6.87 -13.75 5.52
CA ILE A 32 6.14 -12.72 4.78
C ILE A 32 4.64 -12.82 5.11
N ASN A 33 4.03 -11.68 5.44
CA ASN A 33 2.59 -11.59 5.68
C ASN A 33 1.85 -10.86 4.54
N ASP A 34 0.53 -10.78 4.64
CA ASP A 34 -0.29 -10.15 3.60
C ASP A 34 0.01 -8.64 3.49
N ASP A 35 0.30 -7.95 4.59
CA ASP A 35 0.67 -6.54 4.58
C ASP A 35 1.94 -6.32 3.76
N ASP A 36 2.96 -7.17 3.94
CA ASP A 36 4.22 -7.08 3.18
C ASP A 36 3.99 -7.26 1.67
N ARG A 37 3.17 -8.25 1.29
CA ARG A 37 2.80 -8.51 -0.11
C ARG A 37 2.02 -7.34 -0.72
N ILE A 38 1.03 -6.81 0.01
CA ILE A 38 0.25 -5.67 -0.48
C ILE A 38 1.14 -4.44 -0.60
N LEU A 39 2.02 -4.20 0.38
CA LEU A 39 2.90 -3.04 0.35
C LEU A 39 3.90 -3.15 -0.81
N LEU A 40 4.45 -4.34 -1.08
CA LEU A 40 5.27 -4.61 -2.26
C LEU A 40 4.49 -4.33 -3.54
N LEU A 41 3.27 -4.85 -3.68
CA LEU A 41 2.39 -4.60 -4.82
C LEU A 41 2.20 -3.11 -5.06
N LEU A 42 1.82 -2.36 -4.02
CA LEU A 42 1.54 -0.93 -4.14
C LEU A 42 2.80 -0.13 -4.49
N SER A 43 4.00 -0.53 -4.03
CA SER A 43 5.26 0.16 -4.33
C SER A 43 5.66 0.13 -5.80
N HIS A 44 5.16 -0.87 -6.55
CA HIS A 44 5.41 -1.01 -7.99
C HIS A 44 4.42 -0.24 -8.85
N ILE A 45 3.42 0.40 -8.24
CA ILE A 45 2.54 1.35 -8.92
C ILE A 45 3.32 2.67 -9.06
N GLU A 46 4.20 2.72 -10.06
CA GLU A 46 5.09 3.87 -10.29
C GLU A 46 4.31 5.15 -10.60
N GLY A 47 4.75 6.28 -10.01
CA GLY A 47 4.36 7.63 -10.41
C GLY A 47 2.90 8.00 -10.20
N ARG A 48 2.08 7.14 -9.58
CA ARG A 48 0.64 7.34 -9.48
C ARG A 48 0.13 7.41 -8.05
N GLU A 49 -0.79 8.32 -7.88
CA GLU A 49 -1.65 8.44 -6.73
C GLU A 49 -2.57 7.21 -6.67
N ILE A 50 -2.59 6.52 -5.53
CA ILE A 50 -3.50 5.39 -5.32
C ILE A 50 -4.82 5.98 -4.87
N VAL A 51 -5.88 5.84 -5.66
CA VAL A 51 -7.19 6.40 -5.33
C VAL A 51 -7.67 5.87 -3.97
N ALA A 52 -8.04 6.79 -3.06
CA ALA A 52 -8.46 6.48 -1.68
C ALA A 52 -9.91 6.00 -1.59
N SER A 53 -10.64 5.97 -2.70
CA SER A 53 -12.01 5.46 -2.77
C SER A 53 -12.08 3.98 -2.39
N LYS A 54 -12.79 3.70 -1.28
CA LYS A 54 -13.06 2.32 -0.82
C LYS A 54 -13.68 1.47 -1.91
N LYS A 55 -14.64 2.00 -2.67
CA LYS A 55 -15.29 1.26 -3.76
C LYS A 55 -14.26 0.76 -4.77
N ILE A 56 -13.35 1.64 -5.21
CA ILE A 56 -12.34 1.32 -6.22
C ILE A 56 -11.34 0.33 -5.65
N LEU A 57 -10.78 0.60 -4.47
CA LEU A 57 -9.81 -0.28 -3.83
C LEU A 57 -10.35 -1.69 -3.63
N HIS A 58 -11.52 -1.82 -3.01
CA HIS A 58 -12.06 -3.15 -2.74
C HIS A 58 -12.44 -3.89 -4.03
N THR A 59 -12.91 -3.18 -5.06
CA THR A 59 -13.20 -3.81 -6.36
C THR A 59 -11.92 -4.30 -7.04
N ALA A 60 -10.84 -3.50 -7.00
CA ALA A 60 -9.54 -3.91 -7.53
C ALA A 60 -9.00 -5.16 -6.81
N PHE A 61 -9.05 -5.18 -5.48
CA PHE A 61 -8.61 -6.36 -4.71
C PHE A 61 -9.51 -7.58 -4.89
N PHE A 62 -10.80 -7.39 -5.14
CA PHE A 62 -11.69 -8.48 -5.51
C PHE A 62 -11.26 -9.11 -6.84
N LYS A 63 -10.94 -8.27 -7.84
CA LYS A 63 -10.42 -8.72 -9.14
C LYS A 63 -9.06 -9.40 -9.02
N LEU A 64 -8.17 -8.88 -8.18
CA LEU A 64 -6.92 -9.56 -7.85
C LEU A 64 -7.19 -10.96 -7.27
N LYS A 65 -8.16 -11.09 -6.36
CA LYS A 65 -8.53 -12.39 -5.81
C LYS A 65 -9.10 -13.35 -6.86
N GLU A 66 -9.91 -12.87 -7.80
CA GLU A 66 -10.45 -13.70 -8.89
C GLU A 66 -9.35 -14.26 -9.80
N ASN A 67 -8.32 -13.46 -10.09
CA ASN A 67 -7.24 -13.85 -11.01
C ASN A 67 -6.05 -14.54 -10.30
N PHE A 68 -5.80 -14.19 -9.04
CA PHE A 68 -4.63 -14.60 -8.27
C PHE A 68 -5.03 -15.19 -6.92
N SER A 69 -6.05 -16.04 -6.91
CA SER A 69 -6.70 -16.54 -5.69
C SER A 69 -5.74 -17.16 -4.66
N GLN A 70 -4.61 -17.72 -5.12
CA GLN A 70 -3.58 -18.28 -4.23
C GLN A 70 -2.98 -17.26 -3.25
N HIS A 71 -2.85 -16.01 -3.67
CA HIS A 71 -2.22 -14.93 -2.90
C HIS A 71 -3.22 -14.22 -1.98
N PHE A 72 -4.51 -14.35 -2.28
CA PHE A 72 -5.60 -13.66 -1.58
C PHE A 72 -6.54 -14.63 -0.84
N LYS A 73 -6.08 -15.83 -0.47
CA LYS A 73 -6.90 -16.86 0.23
C LYS A 73 -7.55 -16.33 1.51
N ASN A 74 -6.84 -15.47 2.25
CA ASN A 74 -7.29 -14.90 3.52
C ASN A 74 -8.24 -13.70 3.37
N PHE A 75 -8.50 -13.26 2.13
CA PHE A 75 -9.33 -12.09 1.86
C PHE A 75 -10.76 -12.54 1.58
N CYS A 76 -11.67 -12.39 2.56
CA CYS A 76 -13.08 -12.70 2.37
C CYS A 76 -13.82 -11.47 1.86
N PHE A 77 -14.48 -11.60 0.70
CA PHE A 77 -15.27 -10.53 0.10
C PHE A 77 -16.76 -10.81 0.25
N THR A 78 -17.52 -9.80 0.69
CA THR A 78 -18.98 -9.79 0.70
C THR A 78 -19.47 -9.04 -0.52
N THR A 79 -20.40 -9.64 -1.28
CA THR A 79 -20.93 -9.07 -2.54
C THR A 79 -22.40 -8.64 -2.43
N ASN A 80 -22.94 -8.59 -1.21
CA ASN A 80 -24.34 -8.23 -0.95
C ASN A 80 -24.57 -6.70 -0.91
N GLU A 81 -23.50 -5.92 -1.09
CA GLU A 81 -23.51 -4.46 -1.05
C GLU A 81 -23.33 -3.86 -2.46
N ASN A 82 -23.31 -2.54 -2.57
CA ASN A 82 -23.14 -1.82 -3.84
C ASN A 82 -21.78 -2.07 -4.53
N TYR A 83 -20.81 -2.67 -3.82
CA TYR A 83 -19.53 -3.13 -4.33
C TYR A 83 -18.98 -4.27 -3.46
N PRO A 84 -18.04 -5.10 -3.93
CA PRO A 84 -17.41 -6.12 -3.11
C PRO A 84 -16.69 -5.49 -1.92
N PHE A 85 -16.97 -5.90 -0.70
CA PHE A 85 -16.32 -5.37 0.51
C PHE A 85 -15.45 -6.44 1.18
N CYS A 86 -14.31 -6.05 1.74
CA CYS A 86 -13.40 -6.95 2.44
C CYS A 86 -12.75 -6.21 3.61
N LYS A 87 -13.11 -6.60 4.83
CA LYS A 87 -12.57 -5.98 6.06
C LYS A 87 -11.04 -6.00 6.13
N ARG A 88 -10.41 -7.09 5.64
CA ARG A 88 -8.95 -7.24 5.65
C ARG A 88 -8.25 -6.17 4.81
N VAL A 89 -8.83 -5.78 3.67
CA VAL A 89 -8.31 -4.68 2.84
C VAL A 89 -8.35 -3.37 3.64
N ASP A 90 -9.50 -3.04 4.22
CA ASP A 90 -9.68 -1.83 5.05
C ASP A 90 -8.68 -1.81 6.22
N ASP A 91 -8.51 -2.93 6.93
CA ASP A 91 -7.60 -3.05 8.06
C ASP A 91 -6.13 -2.85 7.64
N ILE A 92 -5.72 -3.38 6.48
CA ILE A 92 -4.36 -3.21 5.92
C ILE A 92 -4.10 -1.74 5.59
N PHE A 93 -5.00 -1.10 4.84
CA PHE A 93 -4.84 0.31 4.45
C PHE A 93 -4.84 1.23 5.68
N PHE A 94 -5.70 0.95 6.67
CA PHE A 94 -5.70 1.68 7.94
C PHE A 94 -4.36 1.54 8.69
N ARG A 95 -3.76 0.35 8.73
CA ARG A 95 -2.42 0.16 9.31
C ARG A 95 -1.36 0.95 8.55
N PHE A 96 -1.39 0.92 7.22
CA PHE A 96 -0.46 1.68 6.39
C PHE A 96 -0.53 3.19 6.60
N GLN A 97 -1.74 3.74 6.77
CA GLN A 97 -1.91 5.15 7.13
C GLN A 97 -1.32 5.45 8.50
N ASN A 98 -1.64 4.62 9.51
CA ASN A 98 -1.19 4.85 10.88
C ASN A 98 0.35 4.75 11.01
N CYS A 99 0.99 3.85 10.27
CA CYS A 99 2.45 3.76 10.23
C CYS A 99 3.10 4.71 9.22
N ARG A 100 2.32 5.56 8.54
CA ARG A 100 2.77 6.50 7.50
C ARG A 100 3.45 5.84 6.30
N ALA A 101 3.16 4.55 6.07
CA ALA A 101 3.52 3.89 4.81
C ALA A 101 2.71 4.47 3.64
N LEU A 102 1.46 4.85 3.90
CA LEU A 102 0.63 5.67 3.02
C LEU A 102 0.40 7.04 3.65
N SER A 103 0.59 8.10 2.87
CA SER A 103 0.17 9.45 3.20
C SER A 103 -0.96 9.90 2.29
N MET A 104 -1.94 10.64 2.81
CA MET A 104 -2.98 11.24 1.99
C MET A 104 -2.49 12.59 1.45
N LYS A 105 -2.65 12.82 0.14
CA LYS A 105 -2.29 14.09 -0.48
C LYS A 105 -3.44 15.08 -0.34
N ASN A 106 -3.14 16.29 0.13
CA ASN A 106 -4.04 17.46 0.11
C ASN A 106 -5.34 17.32 0.94
N PRO A 107 -6.05 18.44 1.22
CA PRO A 107 -7.28 18.44 2.03
C PRO A 107 -8.46 17.71 1.38
N THR A 108 -8.34 17.22 0.14
CA THR A 108 -9.41 16.49 -0.56
C THR A 108 -9.47 15.00 -0.18
N TYR A 109 -8.39 14.44 0.41
CA TYR A 109 -8.34 13.03 0.86
C TYR A 109 -8.68 12.00 -0.24
N GLU A 110 -8.43 12.35 -1.50
CA GLU A 110 -8.83 11.54 -2.67
C GLU A 110 -7.81 10.47 -3.05
N SER A 111 -6.56 10.61 -2.62
CA SER A 111 -5.47 9.71 -2.99
C SER A 111 -4.47 9.45 -1.87
N TYR A 112 -3.85 8.27 -1.95
CA TYR A 112 -2.68 7.89 -1.18
C TYR A 112 -1.40 8.01 -2.00
N LEU A 113 -0.32 8.34 -1.31
CA LEU A 113 1.04 8.32 -1.80
C LEU A 113 1.88 7.39 -0.93
N ILE A 114 2.79 6.64 -1.58
CA ILE A 114 3.86 5.92 -0.91
C ILE A 114 5.11 6.79 -0.99
N SER A 115 5.67 7.16 0.16
CA SER A 115 6.90 7.93 0.24
C SER A 115 8.10 7.16 -0.33
N ASP A 116 9.09 7.87 -0.84
CA ASP A 116 10.28 7.25 -1.42
C ASP A 116 11.10 6.49 -0.36
N GLU A 117 11.09 6.95 0.90
CA GLU A 117 11.71 6.22 2.01
C GLU A 117 11.06 4.85 2.24
N VAL A 118 9.72 4.78 2.11
CA VAL A 118 8.98 3.52 2.26
C VAL A 118 9.26 2.60 1.06
N LYS A 119 9.30 3.14 -0.16
CA LYS A 119 9.70 2.36 -1.35
C LYS A 119 11.10 1.79 -1.21
N GLN A 120 12.05 2.59 -0.72
CA GLN A 120 13.41 2.13 -0.46
C GLN A 120 13.43 1.01 0.59
N MET A 121 12.71 1.18 1.69
CA MET A 121 12.59 0.16 2.73
C MET A 121 12.02 -1.16 2.20
N ILE A 122 11.00 -1.10 1.34
CA ILE A 122 10.40 -2.29 0.70
C ILE A 122 11.44 -3.02 -0.14
N ARG A 123 12.18 -2.29 -1.00
CA ARG A 123 13.22 -2.87 -1.85
C ARG A 123 14.34 -3.52 -1.05
N GLU A 124 14.74 -2.92 0.06
CA GLU A 124 15.88 -3.39 0.85
C GLU A 124 15.51 -4.54 1.82
N LYS A 125 14.25 -4.60 2.29
CA LYS A 125 13.86 -5.49 3.39
C LYS A 125 12.72 -6.45 3.09
N ILE A 126 11.78 -6.06 2.24
CA ILE A 126 10.58 -6.88 1.99
C ILE A 126 10.77 -7.71 0.73
N GLN A 127 11.16 -7.07 -0.37
CA GLN A 127 11.30 -7.72 -1.66
C GLN A 127 12.26 -8.93 -1.63
N PRO A 128 13.46 -8.87 -1.03
CA PRO A 128 14.38 -10.02 -1.03
C PRO A 128 13.79 -11.22 -0.29
N ASN A 129 13.07 -10.98 0.80
CA ASN A 129 12.43 -12.03 1.58
C ASN A 129 11.25 -12.66 0.81
N ILE A 130 10.51 -11.88 0.01
CA ILE A 130 9.43 -12.41 -0.85
C ILE A 130 10.01 -13.23 -2.01
N GLU A 131 11.10 -12.77 -2.63
CA GLU A 131 11.78 -13.52 -3.70
C GLU A 131 12.28 -14.89 -3.23
N GLU A 132 12.71 -14.98 -1.96
CA GLU A 132 13.15 -16.24 -1.36
C GLU A 132 11.98 -17.14 -0.92
N GLU A 133 10.92 -16.57 -0.32
CA GLU A 133 9.81 -17.34 0.26
C GLU A 133 8.67 -17.66 -0.73
N ASP A 134 8.46 -16.85 -1.76
CA ASP A 134 7.25 -16.88 -2.60
C ASP A 134 7.50 -16.42 -4.05
N GLN A 135 8.24 -17.23 -4.80
CA GLN A 135 8.54 -16.97 -6.22
C GLN A 135 7.28 -16.80 -7.08
N ASN A 136 6.23 -17.56 -6.81
CA ASN A 136 4.96 -17.46 -7.53
C ASN A 136 4.33 -16.07 -7.38
N PHE A 137 4.45 -15.45 -6.19
CA PHE A 137 3.99 -14.08 -5.99
C PHE A 137 4.74 -13.09 -6.88
N MET A 138 6.06 -13.25 -7.02
CA MET A 138 6.88 -12.38 -7.87
C MET A 138 6.58 -12.55 -9.35
N GLU A 139 6.33 -13.78 -9.81
CA GLU A 139 5.90 -14.05 -11.19
C GLU A 139 4.54 -13.40 -11.49
N ASP A 140 3.59 -13.52 -10.57
CA ASP A 140 2.24 -12.97 -10.70
C ASP A 140 2.20 -11.43 -10.52
N LEU A 141 3.23 -10.84 -9.89
CA LEU A 141 3.26 -9.44 -9.48
C LEU A 141 2.98 -8.48 -10.64
N VAL A 142 3.56 -8.76 -11.81
CA VAL A 142 3.36 -7.94 -13.02
C VAL A 142 1.90 -7.91 -13.44
N GLY A 143 1.24 -9.07 -13.44
CA GLY A 143 -0.19 -9.18 -13.76
C GLY A 143 -1.07 -8.49 -12.72
N MET A 144 -0.72 -8.60 -11.43
CA MET A 144 -1.41 -7.89 -10.36
C MET A 144 -1.30 -6.37 -10.51
N ILE A 145 -0.11 -5.85 -10.82
CA ILE A 145 0.10 -4.42 -11.05
C ILE A 145 -0.77 -3.92 -12.22
N GLN A 146 -0.86 -4.69 -13.30
CA GLN A 146 -1.67 -4.32 -14.47
C GLN A 146 -3.15 -4.18 -14.11
N ILE A 147 -3.72 -5.16 -13.39
CA ILE A 147 -5.11 -5.07 -12.92
C ILE A 147 -5.33 -3.82 -12.06
N VAL A 148 -4.43 -3.55 -11.10
CA VAL A 148 -4.59 -2.36 -10.25
C VAL A 148 -4.50 -1.07 -11.07
N LYS A 149 -3.56 -0.99 -12.03
CA LYS A 149 -3.42 0.18 -12.91
C LYS A 149 -4.69 0.45 -13.72
N GLU A 150 -5.30 -0.57 -14.29
CA GLU A 150 -6.54 -0.43 -15.08
C GLU A 150 -7.67 0.17 -14.25
N PHE A 151 -7.83 -0.28 -13.00
CA PHE A 151 -8.85 0.26 -12.09
C PHE A 151 -8.56 1.69 -11.62
N LEU A 152 -7.29 2.09 -11.58
CA LEU A 152 -6.90 3.45 -11.22
C LEU A 152 -7.04 4.43 -12.41
N GLU A 153 -6.89 3.97 -13.66
CA GLU A 153 -7.00 4.84 -14.85
C GLU A 153 -8.43 5.11 -15.31
N HIS A 154 -9.36 4.15 -15.13
CA HIS A 154 -10.70 4.25 -15.72
C HIS A 154 -11.75 4.89 -14.79
N HIS A 155 -11.31 5.49 -13.69
CA HIS A 155 -12.19 6.02 -12.64
C HIS A 155 -11.83 7.45 -12.17
N GLU A 156 -11.06 8.20 -12.98
CA GLU A 156 -10.90 9.66 -12.85
C GLU A 156 -12.08 10.44 -13.46
#